data_AF-A0A413Z637-F1
#
_entry.id   AF-A0A413Z637-F1
#
_cell.length_a   1.000
_cell.length_b   1.000
_cell.length_c   1.000
_cell.angle_alpha   90.00
_cell.angle_beta   90.00
_cell.angle_gamma   90.00
#
_symmetry.space_group_name_H-M   'P 1'
#
loop_
_entity.id
_entity.type
_entity.pdbx_description
1 polymer ?
#
loop_
_entity_poly.entity_id
_entity_poly.type
_entity_poly.pdbx_seq_one_letter_code
_entity_poly.pdbx_strand_id
1 'polypeptide(L)' 'MIVNINNSTYEMNSKQYKAVLDTASKAVTCGIYAVEKKKVAIMLREEYKSKEELKQAVENYTEKGFKVHWK' A
#
# COMPACT_ATOMS: atom_id res chain seq x y z
N MET A 1 -5.03 14.12 2.44
CA MET A 1 -4.32 12.87 2.77
C MET A 1 -2.97 12.97 2.11
N ILE A 2 -1.89 12.63 2.83
CA ILE A 2 -0.55 12.68 2.26
C ILE A 2 -0.24 11.32 1.66
N VAL A 3 0.21 11.29 0.41
CA VAL A 3 0.51 10.07 -0.35
C VAL A 3 1.95 10.18 -0.83
N ASN A 4 2.81 9.31 -0.30
CA ASN A 4 4.20 9.20 -0.69
C ASN A 4 4.33 8.17 -1.81
N ILE A 5 4.86 8.59 -2.94
CA ILE A 5 5.13 7.74 -4.11
C ILE A 5 6.61 7.91 -4.42
N ASN A 6 7.42 6.89 -4.10
CA ASN A 6 8.87 6.98 -4.16
C ASN A 6 9.38 8.23 -3.39
N ASN A 7 10.10 9.13 -4.06
CA ASN A 7 10.65 10.35 -3.46
C ASN A 7 9.68 11.55 -3.54
N SER A 8 8.47 11.36 -4.06
CA SER A 8 7.49 12.43 -4.23
C SER A 8 6.39 12.32 -3.18
N THR A 9 6.02 13.48 -2.61
CA THR A 9 4.91 13.61 -1.67
C THR A 9 3.77 14.35 -2.34
N TYR A 10 2.57 13.78 -2.31
CA TYR A 10 1.38 14.39 -2.88
C TYR A 10 0.32 14.58 -1.80
N GLU A 11 -0.36 15.71 -1.83
CA GLU A 11 -1.58 15.89 -1.07
C GLU A 11 -2.78 15.59 -1.97
N MET A 12 -3.60 14.62 -1.54
CA MET A 12 -4.75 14.16 -2.30
C MET A 12 -5.98 14.06 -1.42
N ASN A 13 -7.16 14.25 -2.03
CA ASN A 13 -8.42 13.93 -1.39
C ASN A 13 -8.69 12.41 -1.46
N SER A 14 -9.68 11.92 -0.70
CA SER A 14 -9.99 10.49 -0.61
C SER A 14 -10.41 9.87 -1.95
N LYS A 15 -11.03 10.63 -2.86
CA LYS A 15 -11.40 10.12 -4.20
C LYS A 15 -10.17 9.91 -5.08
N GLN A 16 -9.26 10.89 -5.10
CA GLN A 16 -7.99 10.80 -5.82
C GLN A 16 -7.13 9.66 -5.28
N TYR A 17 -7.00 9.55 -3.96
CA TYR A 17 -6.26 8.46 -3.34
C TYR A 17 -6.84 7.08 -3.68
N LYS A 18 -8.18 6.94 -3.67
CA LYS A 18 -8.84 5.68 -4.08
C LYS A 18 -8.52 5.30 -5.52
N ALA A 19 -8.49 6.26 -6.45
CA ALA A 19 -8.11 6.02 -7.84
C ALA A 19 -6.64 5.58 -7.99
N VAL A 20 -5.74 6.13 -7.17
CA VAL A 20 -4.33 5.71 -7.09
C VAL A 20 -4.21 4.27 -6.58
N LEU A 21 -4.93 3.93 -5.51
CA LEU A 21 -4.97 2.55 -4.99
C LEU A 21 -5.51 1.55 -6.02
N ASP A 22 -6.58 1.90 -6.73
CA ASP A 22 -7.16 1.03 -7.77
C ASP A 22 -6.14 0.75 -8.88
N THR A 23 -5.44 1.80 -9.34
CA THR A 23 -4.36 1.67 -10.33
C THR A 23 -3.23 0.80 -9.82
N ALA A 24 -2.77 1.01 -8.58
CA ALA A 24 -1.68 0.24 -7.99
C ALA A 24 -2.04 -1.24 -7.79
N SER A 25 -3.29 -1.55 -7.43
CA SER A 25 -3.78 -2.92 -7.29
C SER A 25 -3.78 -3.71 -8.61
N LYS A 26 -3.77 -3.03 -9.76
CA LYS A 26 -3.67 -3.65 -11.09
C LYS A 26 -2.21 -3.92 -11.48
N ALA A 27 -1.27 -3.14 -10.93
CA ALA A 27 0.16 -3.30 -11.18
C ALA A 27 0.81 -4.43 -10.37
N VAL A 28 0.11 -4.96 -9.36
CA VAL A 28 0.59 -6.05 -8.50
C VAL A 28 -0.31 -7.26 -8.67
N THR A 29 0.29 -8.44 -8.87
CA THR A 29 -0.44 -9.71 -9.03
C THR A 29 -0.60 -10.46 -7.71
N CYS A 30 0.45 -10.47 -6.89
CA CYS A 30 0.47 -11.07 -5.55
C CYS A 30 1.43 -10.23 -4.69
N GLY A 31 0.89 -9.33 -3.86
CA GLY A 31 1.75 -8.40 -3.15
C GLY A 31 1.09 -7.22 -2.46
N ILE A 32 1.94 -6.37 -1.87
CA ILE A 32 1.55 -5.16 -1.14
C ILE A 32 1.78 -3.95 -2.03
N TYR A 33 0.72 -3.16 -2.25
CA TYR A 33 0.76 -2.00 -3.14
C TYR A 33 0.60 -0.67 -2.40
N ALA A 34 0.16 -0.67 -1.14
CA ALA A 34 0.21 0.51 -0.28
C ALA A 34 0.12 0.16 1.22
N VAL A 35 0.63 1.04 2.07
CA VAL A 35 0.42 1.02 3.52
C VAL A 35 -0.02 2.40 4.01
N GLU A 36 -0.96 2.44 4.96
CA GLU A 36 -1.54 3.68 5.50
C GLU A 36 -1.38 3.76 7.02
N LYS A 37 -0.98 4.93 7.54
CA LYS A 37 -0.97 5.24 8.97
C LYS A 37 -1.23 6.71 9.22
N LYS A 38 -2.18 7.03 10.12
CA LYS A 38 -2.49 8.40 10.60
C LYS A 38 -2.58 9.45 9.47
N LYS A 39 -3.33 9.16 8.40
CA LYS A 39 -3.55 10.03 7.21
C LYS A 39 -2.37 10.18 6.25
N VAL A 40 -1.32 9.38 6.42
CA VAL A 40 -0.21 9.23 5.47
C VAL A 40 -0.29 7.85 4.84
N ALA A 41 -0.30 7.79 3.52
CA ALA A 41 -0.11 6.56 2.76
C ALA A 41 1.25 6.55 2.10
N ILE A 42 1.85 5.37 2.04
CA ILE A 42 3.08 5.09 1.31
C ILE A 42 2.71 4.06 0.26
N MET A 43 2.88 4.43 -1.01
CA MET A 43 2.70 3.51 -2.12
C MET A 43 3.92 2.60 -2.22
N LEU A 44 3.67 1.30 -2.36
CA LEU A 44 4.69 0.26 -2.43
C LEU A 44 4.49 -0.56 -3.71
N ARG A 45 5.51 -1.33 -4.08
CA ARG A 45 5.41 -2.36 -5.11
C ARG A 45 6.19 -3.59 -4.66
N GLU A 46 5.73 -4.16 -3.55
CA GLU A 46 6.31 -5.40 -3.03
C GLU A 46 5.58 -6.58 -3.65
N GLU A 47 6.29 -7.40 -4.40
CA GLU A 47 5.76 -8.61 -5.02
C GLU A 47 6.31 -9.84 -4.29
N TYR A 48 5.43 -10.82 -4.05
CA TYR A 48 5.74 -12.03 -3.27
C TYR A 48 5.50 -13.27 -4.13
N LYS A 49 6.32 -14.31 -3.91
CA LYS A 49 6.22 -15.56 -4.70
C LYS A 49 5.15 -16.49 -4.16
N SER A 50 4.85 -16.41 -2.86
CA SER A 50 3.86 -17.23 -2.19
C SER A 50 2.89 -16.39 -1.37
N LYS A 51 1.68 -16.93 -1.15
CA LYS A 51 0.68 -16.30 -0.28
C LYS A 51 1.10 -16.30 1.19
N GLU A 52 1.95 -17.24 1.61
CA GLU A 52 2.44 -17.33 2.98
C GLU A 52 3.42 -16.20 3.29
N GLU A 53 4.38 -15.94 2.38
CA GLU A 53 5.29 -14.79 2.51
C GLU A 53 4.51 -13.47 2.54
N LEU A 54 3.51 -13.32 1.66
CA LEU A 54 2.64 -12.14 1.62
C LEU A 54 1.91 -11.95 2.95
N LYS A 55 1.31 -13.01 3.51
CA LYS A 55 0.60 -12.93 4.79
C LYS A 55 1.53 -12.52 5.93
N GLN A 56 2.72 -13.11 6.02
CA GLN A 56 3.71 -12.74 7.02
C GLN A 56 4.09 -11.25 6.90
N ALA A 57 4.28 -10.75 5.68
CA ALA A 57 4.56 -9.33 5.47
C ALA A 57 3.39 -8.43 5.88
N VAL A 58 2.16 -8.79 5.51
CA VAL A 58 0.95 -8.07 5.91
C VAL A 58 0.81 -8.03 7.43
N GLU A 59 1.05 -9.14 8.12
CA GLU A 59 1.03 -9.23 9.58
C GLU A 59 2.09 -8.31 10.20
N ASN A 60 3.34 -8.37 9.73
CA ASN A 60 4.43 -7.51 10.20
C ASN A 60 4.11 -6.00 10.09
N TYR A 61 3.47 -5.58 9.00
CA TYR A 61 3.02 -4.19 8.85
C TYR A 61 1.82 -3.86 9.74
N THR A 62 0.89 -4.81 9.89
CA THR A 62 -0.30 -4.65 10.74
C THR A 62 0.08 -4.52 12.21
N GLU A 63 1.03 -5.32 12.70
CA GLU A 63 1.58 -5.23 14.06
C GLU A 63 2.24 -3.87 14.32
N LYS A 64 2.88 -3.28 13.31
CA LYS A 64 3.43 -1.91 13.36
C LYS A 64 2.34 -0.83 13.30
N GLY A 65 1.07 -1.21 13.24
CA GLY A 65 -0.09 -0.32 13.23
C GLY A 65 -0.34 0.34 11.86
N PHE A 66 0.09 -0.29 10.77
CA PHE A 66 -0.26 0.14 9.42
C PHE A 66 -1.50 -0.61 8.94
N LYS A 67 -2.34 0.09 8.19
CA LYS A 67 -3.37 -0.54 7.37
C LYS A 67 -2.74 -0.92 6.04
N VAL A 68 -2.78 -2.20 5.71
CA VAL A 68 -2.08 -2.76 4.55
C VAL A 68 -3.04 -2.98 3.39
N HIS A 69 -2.67 -2.51 2.21
CA HIS A 69 -3.37 -2.74 0.96
C HIS A 69 -2.59 -3.77 0.13
N TRP A 70 -3.18 -4.95 -0.02
CA TRP A 70 -2.54 -6.11 -0.66
C TRP A 70 -3.52 -6.83 -1.59
N LYS A 71 -2.99 -7.67 -2.48
CA LYS A 71 -3.73 -8.48 -3.46
C LYS A 71 -3.13 -9.87 -3.57
#